data_AF-A0A937RMU2-F1
#
_entry.id   AF-A0A937RMU2-F1
#
_cell.length_a   1.000
_cell.length_b   1.000
_cell.length_c   1.000
_cell.angle_alpha   90.00
_cell.angle_beta   90.00
_cell.angle_gamma   90.00
#
_symmetry.space_group_name_H-M   'P 1'
#
loop_
_entity.id
_entity.type
_entity.pdbx_description
1 polymer ?
#
loop_
_entity_poly.entity_id
_entity_poly.type
_entity_poly.pdbx_seq_one_letter_code
_entity_poly.pdbx_strand_id
1 'polypeptide(L)'
;MTPTSDQTDPAPYRTVNQRSSACYAQRSSLSRALTRPDRPALRIIQHCSLGGVISPLLLNIALQGIEEAAGTRYNKRGETRPGTPVIIVYADDLVALCHSAEEAEQVRERLTEWLAPTGLRFNPAKTRVVAIEEGFDFLSFNVRRYTTKDGPKLLIKPSKEALIRIRRRLKAELRALRGQPAAAVVGHLNPIIRGQAAYFRTKVSKEAFAALDRWLWYRLQSWARRSHRNHNRRWVAGRYFGPHNPSRNDRWVFGDPKTGAYLHKYAWTPIVRHIPVAGRSSPDDPALAQYWADRRRRHSRQHPPLAPTTGRALRAQRGRCPLCGDDLLYDDQPPDSPSQWETWFRDARTATVYTTVTVPGADGHADDRHRLVHTDCHRHQPGAATAGTDMDL
;
A
#
# COMPACT_ATOMS: atom_id res chain seq x y z
N MET A 1 -4.89 64.66 -7.00
CA MET A 1 -3.65 64.31 -6.26
C MET A 1 -4.01 63.29 -5.20
N THR A 2 -3.08 62.36 -5.00
CA THR A 2 -3.03 61.20 -4.06
C THR A 2 -4.01 60.02 -4.29
N PRO A 3 -3.46 58.80 -4.53
CA PRO A 3 -4.19 57.54 -4.67
C PRO A 3 -4.34 56.84 -3.30
N THR A 4 -5.31 55.93 -3.15
CA THR A 4 -5.41 55.07 -1.96
C THR A 4 -5.66 53.60 -2.32
N SER A 5 -4.79 52.78 -1.71
CA SER A 5 -4.89 51.36 -1.37
C SER A 5 -5.04 50.34 -2.51
N ASP A 6 -3.88 49.91 -2.97
CA ASP A 6 -3.61 48.62 -3.62
C ASP A 6 -3.91 47.49 -2.62
N GLN A 7 -4.90 46.65 -2.94
CA GLN A 7 -5.20 45.42 -2.21
C GLN A 7 -4.18 44.36 -2.63
N THR A 8 -3.25 44.06 -1.73
CA THR A 8 -2.26 43.00 -1.91
C THR A 8 -2.95 41.63 -1.72
N ASP A 9 -3.14 40.92 -2.82
CA ASP A 9 -3.57 39.52 -2.88
C ASP A 9 -2.57 38.61 -2.12
N PRO A 10 -3.02 37.68 -1.25
CA PRO A 10 -2.12 36.74 -0.59
C PRO A 10 -1.60 35.68 -1.58
N ALA A 11 -0.28 35.65 -1.73
CA ALA A 11 0.46 34.74 -2.62
C ALA A 11 0.16 33.24 -2.38
N PRO A 12 0.21 32.39 -3.42
CA PRO A 12 -0.15 30.99 -3.33
C PRO A 12 0.95 30.14 -2.65
N TYR A 13 0.53 29.30 -1.70
CA TYR A 13 1.35 28.27 -1.05
C TYR A 13 1.98 27.33 -2.11
N ARG A 14 3.31 27.15 -2.04
CA ARG A 14 4.07 26.29 -2.96
C ARG A 14 4.82 25.20 -2.22
N THR A 15 5.04 24.10 -2.92
CA THR A 15 5.53 22.84 -2.38
C THR A 15 6.72 22.36 -3.19
N VAL A 16 7.81 21.97 -2.52
CA VAL A 16 8.91 21.21 -3.13
C VAL A 16 8.47 19.74 -3.14
N ASN A 17 8.42 19.11 -4.32
CA ASN A 17 8.15 17.68 -4.44
C ASN A 17 9.35 17.00 -5.08
N GLN A 18 10.00 16.09 -4.35
CA GLN A 18 10.92 15.12 -4.90
C GLN A 18 10.17 13.79 -5.05
N ARG A 19 9.85 13.43 -6.31
CA ARG A 19 9.52 12.03 -6.63
C ARG A 19 10.84 11.27 -6.75
N SER A 20 11.03 10.12 -6.16
CA SER A 20 12.13 9.22 -6.49
C SER A 20 11.64 8.12 -7.43
N SER A 21 11.99 8.23 -8.71
CA SER A 21 12.19 7.03 -9.53
C SER A 21 13.56 6.47 -9.16
N ALA A 22 13.63 5.33 -8.48
CA ALA A 22 14.89 4.61 -8.24
C ALA A 22 15.78 4.68 -9.50
N CYS A 23 16.83 5.50 -9.41
CA CYS A 23 17.87 5.62 -10.43
C CYS A 23 19.15 5.79 -9.62
N TYR A 24 19.72 4.64 -9.25
CA TYR A 24 21.09 4.54 -8.80
C TYR A 24 21.97 5.05 -9.94
N ALA A 25 22.56 6.23 -9.74
CA ALA A 25 23.44 6.83 -10.73
C ALA A 25 24.77 6.06 -10.78
N GLN A 26 25.04 5.55 -11.98
CA GLN A 26 26.34 5.45 -12.64
C GLN A 26 27.47 4.67 -11.97
N ARG A 27 27.72 3.47 -12.54
CA ARG A 27 29.08 2.95 -12.71
C ARG A 27 29.91 4.01 -13.44
N SER A 28 30.94 4.56 -12.80
CA SER A 28 32.13 5.01 -13.51
C SER A 28 33.38 4.45 -12.82
N SER A 29 33.91 3.39 -13.44
CA SER A 29 35.34 3.13 -13.62
C SER A 29 36.32 3.79 -12.62
N LEU A 30 36.68 3.09 -11.55
CA LEU A 30 38.01 3.24 -10.92
C LEU A 30 38.46 1.88 -10.37
N SER A 31 38.65 0.92 -11.28
CA SER A 31 39.53 -0.23 -11.03
C SER A 31 40.97 0.18 -11.32
N ARG A 32 41.61 0.93 -10.41
CA ARG A 32 43.07 0.99 -10.21
C ARG A 32 43.42 2.09 -9.21
N ALA A 33 43.61 1.69 -7.96
CA ALA A 33 44.58 2.27 -7.02
C ALA A 33 44.46 1.54 -5.68
N LEU A 34 44.86 0.26 -5.65
CA LEU A 34 45.16 -0.44 -4.41
C LEU A 34 46.65 -0.77 -4.44
N THR A 35 47.45 -0.02 -3.68
CA THR A 35 48.68 -0.45 -3.00
C THR A 35 49.34 0.76 -2.35
N ARG A 36 48.98 1.06 -1.11
CA ARG A 36 49.87 1.64 -0.10
C ARG A 36 49.35 1.28 1.29
N PRO A 37 50.11 0.54 2.11
CA PRO A 37 49.73 0.19 3.47
C PRO A 37 50.26 1.28 4.39
N ASP A 38 49.39 2.13 4.93
CA ASP A 38 49.58 2.84 6.21
C ASP A 38 48.54 3.95 6.37
N ARG A 39 47.32 3.58 6.79
CA ARG A 39 46.38 4.39 7.61
C ARG A 39 45.34 3.43 8.22
N PRO A 40 44.86 3.63 9.47
CA PRO A 40 43.77 2.86 10.02
C PRO A 40 42.50 3.14 9.20
N ALA A 41 42.12 2.17 8.37
CA ALA A 41 40.96 2.28 7.50
C ALA A 41 39.67 2.12 8.32
N LEU A 42 39.15 3.22 8.85
CA LEU A 42 37.70 3.36 8.98
C LEU A 42 37.13 3.27 7.57
N ARG A 43 36.78 2.06 7.14
CA ARG A 43 36.02 1.82 5.91
C ARG A 43 34.64 2.45 6.09
N ILE A 44 34.52 3.72 5.72
CA ILE A 44 33.23 4.34 5.45
C ILE A 44 32.60 3.50 4.34
N ILE A 45 31.56 2.75 4.69
CA ILE A 45 30.76 1.99 3.72
C ILE A 45 30.02 3.05 2.88
N GLN A 46 30.68 3.55 1.83
CA GLN A 46 30.14 4.53 0.89
C GLN A 46 29.06 3.92 -0.03
N HIS A 47 28.80 2.61 0.12
CA HIS A 47 27.76 1.88 -0.60
C HIS A 47 26.97 1.03 0.40
N CYS A 48 25.84 1.55 0.90
CA CYS A 48 24.83 0.66 1.46
C CYS A 48 24.37 -0.25 0.33
N SER A 49 24.65 -1.56 0.45
CA SER A 49 24.08 -2.56 -0.44
C SER A 49 22.56 -2.45 -0.37
N LEU A 50 21.94 -2.12 -1.50
CA LEU A 50 20.49 -2.20 -1.69
C LEU A 50 20.03 -3.60 -1.24
N GLY A 51 19.36 -3.69 -0.09
CA GLY A 51 18.85 -4.96 0.45
C GLY A 51 19.43 -5.41 1.80
N GLY A 52 20.36 -4.67 2.39
CA GLY A 52 20.75 -4.91 3.79
C GLY A 52 19.61 -4.54 4.74
N VAL A 53 19.20 -5.44 5.64
CA VAL A 53 18.09 -5.24 6.59
C VAL A 53 18.26 -3.97 7.44
N ILE A 54 19.51 -3.58 7.74
CA ILE A 54 19.83 -2.38 8.53
C ILE A 54 19.83 -1.08 7.72
N SER A 55 19.89 -1.14 6.39
CA SER A 55 20.03 0.05 5.53
C SER A 55 18.89 1.08 5.69
N PRO A 56 17.61 0.68 5.81
CA PRO A 56 16.53 1.65 6.04
C PRO A 56 16.64 2.36 7.39
N LEU A 57 17.13 1.67 8.42
CA LEU A 57 17.34 2.26 9.74
C LEU A 57 18.45 3.31 9.70
N LEU A 58 19.58 2.99 9.06
CA LEU A 58 20.70 3.93 8.92
C LEU A 58 20.31 5.17 8.12
N LEU A 59 19.47 5.03 7.08
CA LEU A 59 18.96 6.17 6.34
C LEU A 59 18.08 7.08 7.23
N ASN A 60 17.19 6.50 8.03
CA ASN A 60 16.37 7.29 8.95
C ASN A 60 17.21 8.03 9.99
N ILE A 61 18.28 7.40 10.51
CA ILE A 61 19.24 8.05 11.42
C ILE A 61 19.97 9.18 10.71
N ALA A 62 20.45 8.96 9.48
CA ALA A 62 21.15 9.97 8.70
C ALA A 62 20.27 11.18 8.34
N LEU A 63 18.95 10.98 8.21
CA LEU A 63 17.98 12.04 7.92
C LEU A 63 17.37 12.65 9.20
N GLN A 64 17.79 12.21 10.39
CA GLN A 64 17.34 12.79 11.64
C GLN A 64 17.82 14.25 11.76
N GLY A 65 16.91 15.17 12.08
CA GLY A 65 17.20 16.61 12.16
C GLY A 65 16.96 17.38 10.85
N ILE A 66 16.54 16.71 9.77
CA ILE A 66 16.23 17.38 8.50
C ILE A 66 15.11 18.43 8.61
N GLU A 67 14.13 18.21 9.48
CA GLU A 67 13.06 19.17 9.75
C GLU A 67 13.62 20.47 10.38
N GLU A 68 14.56 20.33 11.32
CA GLU A 68 15.21 21.47 11.98
C GLU A 68 16.11 22.23 11.01
N ALA A 69 16.85 21.50 10.16
CA ALA A 69 17.69 22.08 9.11
C ALA A 69 16.89 22.86 8.07
N ALA A 70 15.67 22.41 7.74
CA ALA A 70 14.76 23.15 6.89
C ALA A 70 14.18 24.41 7.57
N GLY A 71 14.26 24.51 8.89
CA GLY A 71 13.69 25.60 9.67
C GLY A 71 12.28 25.35 10.19
N THR A 72 11.81 24.09 10.17
CA THR A 72 10.54 23.71 10.81
C THR A 72 10.66 23.90 12.33
N ARG A 73 9.68 24.59 12.93
CA ARG A 73 9.64 24.80 14.38
C ARG A 73 8.37 24.20 14.96
N TYR A 74 8.49 23.59 16.14
CA TYR A 74 7.35 23.02 16.87
C TYR A 74 7.02 23.89 18.10
N ASN A 75 5.74 23.88 18.50
CA ASN A 75 5.29 24.43 19.78
C ASN A 75 5.49 23.39 20.91
N LYS A 76 5.23 23.78 22.16
CA LYS A 76 5.34 22.87 23.32
C LYS A 76 4.40 21.65 23.27
N ARG A 77 3.38 21.70 22.40
CA ARG A 77 2.40 20.62 22.17
C ARG A 77 2.82 19.69 21.00
N GLY A 78 3.95 19.97 20.35
CA GLY A 78 4.43 19.19 19.20
C GLY A 78 3.76 19.54 17.88
N GLU A 79 3.02 20.64 17.79
CA GLU A 79 2.42 21.13 16.55
C GLU A 79 3.35 22.11 15.85
N THR A 80 3.32 22.14 14.53
CA THR A 80 4.14 23.06 13.72
C THR A 80 3.72 24.51 13.96
N ARG A 81 4.69 25.39 14.20
CA ARG A 81 4.42 26.82 14.39
C ARG A 81 3.93 27.45 13.07
N PRO A 82 2.90 28.33 13.13
CA PRO A 82 2.46 29.07 11.95
C PRO A 82 3.61 29.85 11.30
N GLY A 83 3.63 29.92 9.97
CA GLY A 83 4.66 30.65 9.22
C GLY A 83 6.02 29.96 9.15
N THR A 84 6.12 28.68 9.54
CA THR A 84 7.34 27.88 9.34
C THR A 84 7.10 26.78 8.30
N PRO A 85 8.13 26.39 7.53
CA PRO A 85 7.99 25.34 6.54
C PRO A 85 7.74 23.99 7.24
N VAL A 86 7.02 23.09 6.59
CA VAL A 86 6.76 21.74 7.10
C VAL A 86 7.38 20.73 6.16
N ILE A 87 8.28 19.90 6.68
CA ILE A 87 8.91 18.82 5.93
C ILE A 87 8.15 17.51 6.19
N ILE A 88 7.92 16.75 5.13
CA ILE A 88 7.40 15.39 5.18
C ILE A 88 8.41 14.50 4.48
N VAL A 89 8.93 13.51 5.19
CA VAL A 89 9.94 12.57 4.65
C VAL A 89 9.37 11.16 4.64
N TYR A 90 9.62 10.44 3.56
CA TYR A 90 9.39 9.02 3.43
C TYR A 90 10.57 8.37 2.72
N ALA A 91 11.44 7.69 3.48
CA ALA A 91 12.69 7.16 2.97
C ALA A 91 13.49 8.24 2.20
N ASP A 92 13.68 8.09 0.89
CA ASP A 92 14.37 9.04 0.01
C ASP A 92 13.45 10.11 -0.62
N ASP A 93 12.13 9.97 -0.48
CA ASP A 93 11.15 10.93 -0.98
C ASP A 93 10.87 12.00 0.08
N LEU A 94 11.06 13.27 -0.29
CA LEU A 94 10.83 14.43 0.57
C LEU A 94 9.87 15.42 -0.07
N VAL A 95 9.01 16.01 0.76
CA VAL A 95 8.15 17.13 0.41
C VAL A 95 8.32 18.25 1.42
N ALA A 96 8.58 19.47 0.95
CA ALA A 96 8.58 20.67 1.77
C ALA A 96 7.34 21.51 1.45
N LEU A 97 6.49 21.75 2.45
CA LEU A 97 5.35 22.65 2.38
C LEU A 97 5.80 24.06 2.84
N CYS A 98 5.74 25.04 1.95
CA CYS A 98 6.16 26.42 2.20
C CYS A 98 5.02 27.41 1.90
N HIS A 99 5.14 28.62 2.45
CA HIS A 99 4.18 29.72 2.28
C HIS A 99 4.47 30.53 1.01
N SER A 100 5.73 30.59 0.58
CA SER A 100 6.14 31.32 -0.63
C SER A 100 7.14 30.53 -1.49
N ALA A 101 7.34 30.99 -2.73
CA ALA A 101 8.32 30.39 -3.65
C ALA A 101 9.74 30.63 -3.15
N GLU A 102 10.00 31.81 -2.61
CA GLU A 102 11.28 32.24 -2.06
C GLU A 102 11.63 31.39 -0.84
N GLU A 103 10.66 31.13 0.06
CA GLU A 103 10.85 30.22 1.19
C GLU A 103 11.17 28.80 0.70
N ALA A 104 10.52 28.31 -0.36
CA ALA A 104 10.80 26.99 -0.93
C ALA A 104 12.22 26.89 -1.49
N GLU A 105 12.71 27.93 -2.17
CA GLU A 105 14.09 27.98 -2.67
C GLU A 105 15.11 28.06 -1.52
N GLN A 106 14.85 28.87 -0.50
CA GLN A 106 15.71 28.95 0.70
C GLN A 106 15.78 27.60 1.43
N VAL A 107 14.66 26.90 1.57
CA VAL A 107 14.63 25.55 2.16
C VAL A 107 15.44 24.58 1.30
N ARG A 108 15.32 24.65 -0.03
CA ARG A 108 16.11 23.81 -0.95
C ARG A 108 17.61 24.05 -0.78
N GLU A 109 18.04 25.30 -0.67
CA GLU A 109 19.45 25.67 -0.48
C GLU A 109 19.98 25.16 0.86
N ARG A 110 19.27 25.45 1.96
CA ARG A 110 19.62 24.97 3.31
C ARG A 110 19.74 23.45 3.38
N LEU A 111 18.78 22.74 2.79
CA LEU A 111 18.82 21.29 2.75
C LEU A 111 19.95 20.76 1.86
N THR A 112 20.32 21.47 0.80
CA THR A 112 21.45 21.08 -0.06
C THR A 112 22.76 21.16 0.72
N GLU A 113 22.96 22.24 1.48
CA GLU A 113 24.12 22.41 2.36
C GLU A 113 24.14 21.38 3.48
N TRP A 114 22.99 21.12 4.10
CA TRP A 114 22.88 20.15 5.20
C TRP A 114 23.10 18.70 4.76
N LEU A 115 22.70 18.33 3.53
CA LEU A 115 22.88 16.99 2.99
C LEU A 115 24.29 16.72 2.44
N ALA A 116 25.06 17.77 2.13
CA ALA A 116 26.38 17.66 1.52
C ALA A 116 27.39 16.83 2.34
N PRO A 117 27.49 16.97 3.68
CA PRO A 117 28.39 16.15 4.50
C PRO A 117 28.05 14.65 4.48
N THR A 118 26.76 14.31 4.36
CA THR A 118 26.27 12.93 4.27
C THR A 118 26.51 12.32 2.88
N GLY A 119 26.95 13.12 1.91
CA GLY A 119 27.15 12.71 0.52
C GLY A 119 25.84 12.59 -0.27
N LEU A 120 24.72 13.08 0.28
CA LEU A 120 23.41 13.06 -0.37
C LEU A 120 23.22 14.33 -1.21
N ARG A 121 22.54 14.20 -2.34
CA ARG A 121 22.27 15.31 -3.26
C ARG A 121 20.86 15.21 -3.84
N PHE A 122 20.21 16.35 -4.02
CA PHE A 122 18.94 16.40 -4.72
C PHE A 122 19.10 16.01 -6.19
N ASN A 123 18.12 15.30 -6.72
CA ASN A 123 18.05 15.02 -8.14
C ASN A 123 17.35 16.20 -8.85
N PRO A 124 18.05 17.00 -9.68
CA PRO A 124 17.47 18.19 -10.30
C PRO A 124 16.34 17.85 -11.28
N ALA A 125 16.36 16.66 -11.89
CA ALA A 125 15.32 16.23 -12.82
C ALA A 125 14.00 15.89 -12.11
N LYS A 126 14.04 15.61 -10.81
CA LYS A 126 12.88 15.18 -10.03
C LYS A 126 12.38 16.22 -9.04
N THR A 127 13.25 17.14 -8.64
CA THR A 127 12.95 18.21 -7.69
C THR A 127 12.30 19.36 -8.43
N ARG A 128 11.16 19.83 -7.93
CA ARG A 128 10.44 20.97 -8.50
C ARG A 128 9.69 21.72 -7.40
N VAL A 129 9.57 23.03 -7.59
CA VAL A 129 8.69 23.89 -6.79
C VAL A 129 7.38 24.06 -7.56
N VAL A 130 6.27 23.64 -6.97
CA VAL A 130 4.94 23.69 -7.60
C VAL A 130 3.91 24.26 -6.65
N ALA A 131 2.96 25.03 -7.19
CA ALA A 131 1.84 25.55 -6.42
C ALA A 131 0.87 24.43 -6.02
N ILE A 132 0.24 24.55 -4.84
CA ILE A 132 -0.70 23.53 -4.36
C ILE A 132 -1.97 23.42 -5.24
N GLU A 133 -2.29 24.47 -5.99
CA GLU A 133 -3.38 24.53 -6.98
C GLU A 133 -3.10 23.69 -8.22
N GLU A 134 -1.83 23.60 -8.64
CA GLU A 134 -1.38 22.70 -9.71
C GLU A 134 -1.37 21.26 -9.17
N GLY A 135 -0.91 21.14 -7.93
CA GLY A 135 -0.80 19.89 -7.20
C GLY A 135 0.47 19.14 -7.52
N PHE A 136 0.79 18.18 -6.65
CA PHE A 136 2.01 17.39 -6.76
C PHE A 136 1.72 15.95 -6.38
N ASP A 137 2.56 15.05 -6.86
CA ASP A 137 2.38 13.63 -6.60
C ASP A 137 3.43 13.08 -5.64
N PHE A 138 2.97 12.52 -4.53
CA PHE A 138 3.77 11.94 -3.47
C PHE A 138 3.22 10.58 -3.08
N LEU A 139 4.08 9.55 -2.99
CA LEU A 139 3.70 8.17 -2.66
C LEU A 139 2.50 7.64 -3.46
N SER A 140 2.47 7.90 -4.77
CA SER A 140 1.37 7.52 -5.68
C SER A 140 0.03 8.23 -5.43
N PHE A 141 0.00 9.30 -4.63
CA PHE A 141 -1.15 10.19 -4.46
C PHE A 141 -0.87 11.56 -5.06
N ASN A 142 -1.87 12.13 -5.72
CA ASN A 142 -1.90 13.52 -6.11
C ASN A 142 -2.51 14.35 -4.97
N VAL A 143 -1.75 15.31 -4.48
CA VAL A 143 -2.16 16.29 -3.46
C VAL A 143 -2.41 17.60 -4.19
N ARG A 144 -3.67 18.07 -4.19
CA ARG A 144 -4.06 19.29 -4.89
C ARG A 144 -5.18 20.04 -4.16
N ARG A 145 -5.07 21.37 -4.14
CA ARG A 145 -6.14 22.28 -3.68
C ARG A 145 -7.06 22.60 -4.85
N TYR A 146 -8.35 22.37 -4.65
CA TYR A 146 -9.40 22.62 -5.63
C TYR A 146 -10.29 23.76 -5.14
N THR A 147 -10.60 24.71 -6.01
CA THR A 147 -11.63 25.71 -5.74
C THR A 147 -13.00 25.06 -5.94
N THR A 148 -13.78 24.95 -4.86
CA THR A 148 -15.15 24.43 -4.90
C THR A 148 -16.15 25.54 -4.58
N LYS A 149 -17.44 25.28 -4.79
CA LYS A 149 -18.51 26.25 -4.46
C LYS A 149 -18.49 26.66 -2.99
N ASP A 150 -18.09 25.73 -2.11
CA ASP A 150 -18.00 25.93 -0.66
C ASP A 150 -16.62 26.46 -0.21
N GLY A 151 -15.79 26.92 -1.15
CA GLY A 151 -14.44 27.41 -0.89
C GLY A 151 -13.32 26.44 -1.30
N PRO A 152 -12.06 26.75 -0.97
CA PRO A 152 -10.91 25.93 -1.34
C PRO A 152 -10.88 24.63 -0.53
N LYS A 153 -10.74 23.49 -1.22
CA LYS A 153 -10.72 22.15 -0.63
C LYS A 153 -9.50 21.36 -1.07
N LEU A 154 -8.74 20.86 -0.10
CA LEU A 154 -7.63 19.95 -0.36
C LEU A 154 -8.14 18.53 -0.58
N LEU A 155 -7.89 17.96 -1.77
CA LEU A 155 -8.23 16.57 -2.07
C LEU A 155 -6.96 15.80 -2.39
N ILE A 156 -6.76 14.70 -1.66
CA ILE A 156 -5.70 13.73 -1.91
C ILE A 156 -6.31 12.54 -2.65
N LYS A 157 -5.97 12.39 -3.92
CA LYS A 157 -6.51 11.36 -4.84
C LYS A 157 -5.39 10.44 -5.32
N PRO A 158 -5.67 9.19 -5.74
CA PRO A 158 -4.66 8.38 -6.44
C PRO A 158 -4.12 9.11 -7.67
N SER A 159 -2.79 9.10 -7.86
CA SER A 159 -2.18 9.81 -9.00
C SER A 159 -2.52 9.16 -10.33
N LYS A 160 -2.48 9.93 -11.42
CA LYS A 160 -2.77 9.43 -12.77
C LYS A 160 -1.80 8.31 -13.15
N GLU A 161 -0.50 8.47 -12.83
CA GLU A 161 0.51 7.45 -13.13
C GLU A 161 0.27 6.17 -12.33
N ALA A 162 -0.17 6.27 -11.08
CA ALA A 162 -0.51 5.10 -10.27
C ALA A 162 -1.67 4.31 -10.88
N LEU A 163 -2.73 5.00 -11.29
CA LEU A 163 -3.87 4.37 -11.98
C LEU A 163 -3.46 3.74 -13.31
N ILE A 164 -2.56 4.39 -14.07
CA ILE A 164 -2.00 3.82 -15.30
C ILE A 164 -1.20 2.55 -15.00
N ARG A 165 -0.35 2.54 -13.97
CA ARG A 165 0.41 1.35 -13.55
C ARG A 165 -0.51 0.19 -13.17
N ILE A 166 -1.56 0.46 -12.39
CA ILE A 166 -2.57 -0.54 -12.03
C ILE A 166 -3.22 -1.14 -13.28
N ARG A 167 -3.70 -0.28 -14.19
CA ARG A 167 -4.32 -0.72 -15.45
C ARG A 167 -3.35 -1.54 -16.31
N ARG A 168 -2.08 -1.15 -16.40
CA ARG A 168 -1.05 -1.90 -17.13
C ARG A 168 -0.84 -3.28 -16.53
N ARG A 169 -0.71 -3.38 -15.20
CA ARG A 169 -0.59 -4.65 -14.48
C ARG A 169 -1.79 -5.54 -14.73
N LEU A 170 -3.01 -5.08 -14.43
CA LEU A 170 -4.24 -5.87 -14.63
C LEU A 170 -4.41 -6.33 -16.08
N LYS A 171 -4.03 -5.49 -17.06
CA LYS A 171 -4.05 -5.87 -18.48
C LYS A 171 -3.06 -7.00 -18.79
N ALA A 172 -1.88 -6.98 -18.18
CA ALA A 172 -0.88 -8.03 -18.34
C ALA A 172 -1.37 -9.35 -17.69
N GLU A 173 -1.90 -9.30 -16.47
CA GLU A 173 -2.47 -10.46 -15.79
C GLU A 173 -3.60 -11.10 -16.61
N LEU A 174 -4.56 -10.29 -17.09
CA LEU A 174 -5.64 -10.77 -17.96
C LEU A 174 -5.14 -11.32 -19.31
N ARG A 175 -3.98 -10.88 -19.79
CA ARG A 175 -3.38 -11.43 -21.01
C ARG A 175 -2.73 -12.79 -20.73
N ALA A 176 -2.09 -12.96 -19.58
CA ALA A 176 -1.50 -14.24 -19.16
C ALA A 176 -2.59 -15.29 -18.90
N LEU A 177 -3.72 -14.88 -18.32
CA LEU A 177 -4.85 -15.76 -17.99
C LEU A 177 -5.78 -16.08 -19.19
N ARG A 178 -5.31 -15.93 -20.43
CA ARG A 178 -6.13 -16.28 -21.61
C ARG A 178 -6.31 -17.80 -21.68
N GLY A 179 -7.54 -18.24 -21.99
CA GLY A 179 -7.89 -19.66 -22.06
C GLY A 179 -8.17 -20.32 -20.70
N GLN A 180 -7.90 -19.62 -19.59
CA GLN A 180 -8.17 -20.14 -18.25
C GLN A 180 -9.67 -20.06 -17.88
N PRO A 181 -10.15 -20.91 -16.96
CA PRO A 181 -11.52 -20.82 -16.46
C PRO A 181 -11.74 -19.52 -15.67
N ALA A 182 -12.99 -19.05 -15.61
CA ALA A 182 -13.33 -17.80 -14.93
C ALA A 182 -13.00 -17.83 -13.43
N ALA A 183 -13.14 -18.98 -12.77
CA ALA A 183 -12.73 -19.17 -11.38
C ALA A 183 -11.24 -18.87 -11.15
N ALA A 184 -10.35 -19.31 -12.06
CA ALA A 184 -8.91 -19.03 -11.98
C ALA A 184 -8.61 -17.53 -12.17
N VAL A 185 -9.33 -16.86 -13.09
CA VAL A 185 -9.21 -15.41 -13.27
C VAL A 185 -9.61 -14.66 -12.00
N VAL A 186 -10.73 -15.06 -11.39
CA VAL A 186 -11.20 -14.48 -10.13
C VAL A 186 -10.19 -14.70 -9.01
N GLY A 187 -9.69 -15.93 -8.85
CA GLY A 187 -8.72 -16.30 -7.83
C GLY A 187 -7.44 -15.47 -7.92
N HIS A 188 -6.93 -15.24 -9.14
CA HIS A 188 -5.70 -14.46 -9.35
C HIS A 188 -5.88 -12.95 -9.18
N LEU A 189 -6.98 -12.39 -9.68
CA LEU A 189 -7.19 -10.94 -9.66
C LEU A 189 -7.64 -10.43 -8.29
N ASN A 190 -8.38 -11.21 -7.50
CA ASN A 190 -8.93 -10.78 -6.22
C ASN A 190 -7.86 -10.32 -5.21
N PRO A 191 -6.76 -11.05 -4.96
CA PRO A 191 -5.67 -10.59 -4.09
C PRO A 191 -5.05 -9.27 -4.56
N ILE A 192 -4.84 -9.12 -5.88
CA ILE A 192 -4.26 -7.91 -6.47
C ILE A 192 -5.18 -6.71 -6.25
N ILE A 193 -6.48 -6.87 -6.55
CA ILE A 193 -7.48 -5.81 -6.40
C ILE A 193 -7.59 -5.42 -4.93
N ARG A 194 -7.67 -6.39 -4.01
CA ARG A 194 -7.77 -6.14 -2.56
C ARG A 194 -6.54 -5.39 -2.03
N GLY A 195 -5.33 -5.82 -2.38
CA GLY A 195 -4.10 -5.18 -1.95
C GLY A 195 -3.99 -3.73 -2.44
N GLN A 196 -4.29 -3.49 -3.72
CA GLN A 196 -4.31 -2.14 -4.28
C GLN A 196 -5.40 -1.27 -3.65
N ALA A 197 -6.62 -1.80 -3.49
CA ALA A 197 -7.70 -1.07 -2.88
C ALA A 197 -7.38 -0.72 -1.41
N ALA A 198 -6.76 -1.65 -0.67
CA ALA A 198 -6.34 -1.41 0.71
C ALA A 198 -5.33 -0.25 0.82
N TYR A 199 -4.35 -0.17 -0.08
CA TYR A 199 -3.40 0.94 -0.12
C TYR A 199 -4.09 2.30 -0.36
N PHE A 200 -4.97 2.36 -1.37
CA PHE A 200 -5.63 3.61 -1.75
C PHE A 200 -6.86 3.95 -0.88
N ARG A 201 -7.32 3.07 0.01
CA ARG A 201 -8.53 3.30 0.83
C ARG A 201 -8.40 4.43 1.84
N THR A 202 -7.17 4.88 2.12
CA THR A 202 -6.87 5.86 3.16
C THR A 202 -7.28 7.29 2.80
N LYS A 203 -7.43 7.58 1.51
CA LYS A 203 -7.69 8.93 0.96
C LYS A 203 -8.91 8.94 0.01
N VAL A 204 -9.07 9.99 -0.79
CA VAL A 204 -10.26 10.21 -1.64
C VAL A 204 -10.15 9.37 -2.91
N SER A 205 -10.59 8.12 -2.84
CA SER A 205 -10.38 7.13 -3.92
C SER A 205 -11.64 6.56 -4.56
N LYS A 206 -12.85 6.92 -4.08
CA LYS A 206 -14.11 6.33 -4.57
C LYS A 206 -14.35 6.52 -6.07
N GLU A 207 -14.12 7.73 -6.57
CA GLU A 207 -14.26 8.04 -8.00
C GLU A 207 -13.24 7.26 -8.84
N ALA A 208 -11.99 7.20 -8.38
CA ALA A 208 -10.93 6.43 -9.03
C ALA A 208 -11.23 4.92 -9.03
N PHE A 209 -11.78 4.38 -7.95
CA PHE A 209 -12.23 2.99 -7.84
C PHE A 209 -13.35 2.68 -8.82
N ALA A 210 -14.38 3.53 -8.91
CA ALA A 210 -15.46 3.36 -9.88
C ALA A 210 -14.94 3.40 -11.34
N ALA A 211 -13.98 4.29 -11.63
CA ALA A 211 -13.35 4.37 -12.94
C ALA A 211 -12.49 3.12 -13.27
N LEU A 212 -11.80 2.56 -12.27
CA LEU A 212 -11.06 1.30 -12.41
C LEU A 212 -12.01 0.12 -12.65
N ASP A 213 -13.10 0.00 -11.89
CA ASP A 213 -14.10 -1.05 -12.05
C ASP A 213 -14.74 -1.00 -13.44
N ARG A 214 -15.11 0.19 -13.91
CA ARG A 214 -15.66 0.39 -15.26
C ARG A 214 -14.65 -0.05 -16.34
N TRP A 215 -13.39 0.37 -16.21
CA TRP A 215 -12.33 -0.04 -17.14
C TRP A 215 -12.10 -1.55 -17.13
N LEU A 216 -12.09 -2.15 -15.93
CA LEU A 216 -11.86 -3.58 -15.75
C LEU A 216 -13.01 -4.41 -16.34
N TRP A 217 -14.26 -3.95 -16.18
CA TRP A 217 -15.44 -4.56 -16.79
C TRP A 217 -15.29 -4.70 -18.32
N TYR A 218 -14.87 -3.64 -19.03
CA TYR A 218 -14.64 -3.72 -20.48
C TYR A 218 -13.52 -4.70 -20.84
N ARG A 219 -12.48 -4.81 -20.00
CA ARG A 219 -11.38 -5.75 -20.22
C ARG A 219 -11.80 -7.19 -20.00
N LEU A 220 -12.60 -7.46 -18.96
CA LEU A 220 -13.17 -8.78 -18.68
C LEU A 220 -14.15 -9.21 -19.77
N GLN A 221 -15.02 -8.30 -20.24
CA GLN A 221 -15.89 -8.58 -21.38
C GLN A 221 -15.07 -8.91 -22.64
N SER A 222 -14.00 -8.17 -22.90
CA SER A 222 -13.10 -8.45 -24.01
C SER A 222 -12.36 -9.77 -23.87
N TRP A 223 -11.99 -10.16 -22.65
CA TRP A 223 -11.38 -11.46 -22.35
C TRP A 223 -12.39 -12.58 -22.60
N ALA A 224 -13.60 -12.48 -22.05
CA ALA A 224 -14.65 -13.50 -22.18
C ALA A 224 -15.12 -13.68 -23.64
N ARG A 225 -15.23 -12.59 -24.41
CA ARG A 225 -15.55 -12.66 -25.84
C ARG A 225 -14.51 -13.41 -26.67
N ARG A 226 -13.24 -13.40 -26.27
CA ARG A 226 -12.21 -14.16 -26.99
C ARG A 226 -12.35 -15.66 -26.80
N SER A 227 -12.84 -16.08 -25.63
CA SER A 227 -13.16 -17.47 -25.34
C SER A 227 -14.44 -17.94 -26.05
N HIS A 228 -15.29 -17.02 -26.50
CA HIS A 228 -16.61 -17.30 -27.09
C HIS A 228 -16.80 -16.57 -28.42
N ARG A 229 -16.03 -16.98 -29.45
CA ARG A 229 -16.01 -16.29 -30.76
C ARG A 229 -17.37 -16.33 -31.48
N ASN A 230 -18.17 -17.36 -31.25
CA ASN A 230 -19.45 -17.58 -31.94
C ASN A 230 -20.66 -16.98 -31.19
N HIS A 231 -20.45 -16.35 -30.03
CA HIS A 231 -21.54 -15.78 -29.22
C HIS A 231 -21.53 -14.25 -29.21
N ASN A 232 -22.73 -13.67 -29.18
CA ASN A 232 -22.89 -12.23 -29.10
C ASN A 232 -22.58 -11.68 -27.69
N ARG A 233 -22.46 -10.35 -27.58
CA ARG A 233 -22.10 -9.67 -26.31
C ARG A 233 -23.11 -9.90 -25.18
N ARG A 234 -24.40 -10.03 -25.49
CA ARG A 234 -25.45 -10.24 -24.49
C ARG A 234 -25.33 -11.62 -23.87
N TRP A 235 -25.07 -12.64 -24.68
CA TRP A 235 -24.84 -14.01 -24.21
C TRP A 235 -23.62 -14.07 -23.28
N VAL A 236 -22.49 -13.47 -23.69
CA VAL A 236 -21.27 -13.43 -22.85
C VAL A 236 -21.54 -12.68 -21.54
N ALA A 237 -22.30 -11.58 -21.60
CA ALA A 237 -22.70 -10.86 -20.41
C ALA A 237 -23.54 -11.74 -19.47
N GLY A 238 -24.59 -12.39 -19.97
CA GLY A 238 -25.45 -13.27 -19.16
C GLY A 238 -24.72 -14.49 -18.59
N ARG A 239 -23.67 -14.97 -19.25
CA ARG A 239 -22.89 -16.11 -18.76
C ARG A 239 -21.94 -15.77 -17.61
N TYR A 240 -21.26 -14.62 -17.68
CA TYR A 240 -20.18 -14.29 -16.75
C TYR A 240 -20.52 -13.17 -15.77
N PHE A 241 -21.49 -12.31 -16.10
CA PHE A 241 -21.86 -11.16 -15.28
C PHE A 241 -23.24 -11.36 -14.68
N GLY A 242 -23.32 -11.33 -13.36
CA GLY A 242 -24.56 -11.54 -12.64
C GLY A 242 -24.45 -11.11 -11.17
N PRO A 243 -25.53 -11.32 -10.40
CA PRO A 243 -25.57 -11.05 -8.97
C PRO A 243 -24.85 -12.16 -8.17
N HIS A 244 -23.54 -12.31 -8.39
CA HIS A 244 -22.75 -13.39 -7.77
C HIS A 244 -22.41 -13.16 -6.29
N ASN A 245 -22.62 -11.94 -5.78
CA ASN A 245 -22.36 -11.64 -4.37
C ASN A 245 -23.69 -11.63 -3.59
N PRO A 246 -23.94 -12.61 -2.68
CA PRO A 246 -25.21 -12.69 -1.95
C PRO A 246 -25.47 -11.49 -1.03
N SER A 247 -24.41 -10.84 -0.53
CA SER A 247 -24.50 -9.71 0.40
C SER A 247 -24.73 -8.36 -0.28
N ARG A 248 -24.60 -8.30 -1.62
CA ARG A 248 -24.70 -7.05 -2.38
C ARG A 248 -25.59 -7.26 -3.59
N ASN A 249 -26.65 -6.47 -3.73
CA ASN A 249 -27.56 -6.48 -4.89
C ASN A 249 -26.92 -5.85 -6.15
N ASP A 250 -25.69 -6.23 -6.47
CA ASP A 250 -24.94 -5.76 -7.62
C ASP A 250 -25.07 -6.78 -8.76
N ARG A 251 -25.86 -6.43 -9.77
CA ARG A 251 -26.20 -7.33 -10.89
C ARG A 251 -25.08 -7.48 -11.92
N TRP A 252 -23.99 -6.72 -11.80
CA TRP A 252 -22.93 -6.65 -12.80
C TRP A 252 -21.58 -7.03 -12.21
N VAL A 253 -21.49 -8.19 -11.58
CA VAL A 253 -20.25 -8.73 -11.02
C VAL A 253 -19.74 -9.83 -11.94
N PHE A 254 -18.45 -9.79 -12.29
CA PHE A 254 -17.83 -10.90 -13.04
C PHE A 254 -17.63 -12.09 -12.10
N GLY A 255 -17.99 -13.27 -12.56
CA GLY A 255 -17.83 -14.48 -11.77
C GLY A 255 -18.14 -15.72 -12.58
N ASP A 256 -18.11 -16.85 -11.88
CA ASP A 256 -18.44 -18.15 -12.41
C ASP A 256 -19.64 -18.72 -11.64
N PRO A 257 -20.82 -18.84 -12.27
CA PRO A 257 -22.01 -19.39 -11.64
C PRO A 257 -21.82 -20.80 -11.09
N LYS A 258 -20.93 -21.61 -11.70
CA LYS A 258 -20.72 -23.01 -11.30
C LYS A 258 -19.97 -23.14 -9.97
N THR A 259 -18.96 -22.30 -9.79
CA THR A 259 -18.10 -22.33 -8.59
C THR A 259 -18.52 -21.31 -7.53
N GLY A 260 -19.43 -20.39 -7.86
CA GLY A 260 -19.78 -19.25 -7.00
C GLY A 260 -18.65 -18.22 -6.86
N ALA A 261 -17.55 -18.37 -7.59
CA ALA A 261 -16.42 -17.46 -7.53
C ALA A 261 -16.80 -16.12 -8.15
N TYR A 262 -16.54 -15.01 -7.45
CA TYR A 262 -16.82 -13.67 -7.94
C TYR A 262 -15.65 -12.70 -7.75
N LEU A 263 -15.55 -11.75 -8.68
CA LEU A 263 -14.54 -10.72 -8.66
C LEU A 263 -14.94 -9.57 -7.72
N HIS A 264 -14.04 -9.23 -6.80
CA HIS A 264 -14.20 -8.10 -5.91
C HIS A 264 -14.08 -6.79 -6.69
N LYS A 265 -14.99 -5.84 -6.45
CA LYS A 265 -14.93 -4.49 -7.04
C LYS A 265 -14.13 -3.53 -6.17
N TYR A 266 -13.36 -2.62 -6.76
CA TYR A 266 -12.66 -1.58 -6.02
C TYR A 266 -13.66 -0.70 -5.23
N ALA A 267 -14.79 -0.36 -5.83
CA ALA A 267 -15.82 0.51 -5.25
C ALA A 267 -16.41 -0.01 -3.93
N TRP A 268 -16.37 -1.32 -3.70
CA TRP A 268 -16.86 -1.94 -2.46
C TRP A 268 -15.96 -1.67 -1.26
N THR A 269 -14.70 -1.27 -1.48
CA THR A 269 -13.74 -0.98 -0.42
C THR A 269 -14.14 0.31 0.31
N PRO A 270 -14.42 0.28 1.62
CA PRO A 270 -14.75 1.49 2.37
C PRO A 270 -13.51 2.39 2.47
N ILE A 271 -13.74 3.71 2.46
CA ILE A 271 -12.67 4.66 2.74
C ILE A 271 -12.50 4.72 4.25
N VAL A 272 -11.28 4.49 4.72
CA VAL A 272 -10.96 4.49 6.16
C VAL A 272 -9.81 5.46 6.37
N ARG A 273 -10.10 6.57 7.07
CA ARG A 273 -9.10 7.62 7.31
C ARG A 273 -8.11 7.17 8.37
N HIS A 274 -6.83 7.42 8.11
CA HIS A 274 -5.78 7.20 9.09
C HIS A 274 -5.92 8.20 10.24
N ILE A 275 -5.89 7.70 11.47
CA ILE A 275 -5.87 8.52 12.68
C ILE A 275 -4.39 8.80 12.97
N PRO A 276 -3.90 10.05 12.98
CA PRO A 276 -2.49 10.33 13.26
C PRO A 276 -2.08 9.88 14.68
N VAL A 277 -0.78 9.69 14.89
CA VAL A 277 -0.21 9.51 16.24
C VAL A 277 -0.19 10.88 16.93
N ALA A 278 -0.52 10.92 18.22
CA ALA A 278 -0.53 12.16 18.98
C ALA A 278 0.90 12.69 19.20
N GLY A 279 1.18 13.90 18.72
CA GLY A 279 2.46 14.58 18.94
C GLY A 279 3.68 13.74 18.55
N ARG A 280 4.67 13.69 19.44
CA ARG A 280 5.92 12.91 19.29
C ARG A 280 5.89 11.60 20.09
N SER A 281 4.70 11.06 20.32
CA SER A 281 4.53 9.81 21.08
C SER A 281 5.35 8.69 20.44
N SER A 282 6.24 8.06 21.21
CA SER A 282 6.98 6.87 20.79
C SER A 282 6.36 5.61 21.39
N PRO A 283 6.28 4.49 20.64
CA PRO A 283 5.95 3.18 21.20
C PRO A 283 6.83 2.76 22.37
N ASP A 284 8.06 3.26 22.42
CA ASP A 284 9.07 2.92 23.43
C ASP A 284 8.95 3.76 24.72
N ASP A 285 8.04 4.73 24.77
CA ASP A 285 7.79 5.52 25.98
C ASP A 285 6.88 4.72 26.95
N PRO A 286 7.39 4.29 28.12
CA PRO A 286 6.62 3.51 29.09
C PRO A 286 5.41 4.29 29.63
N ALA A 287 5.47 5.62 29.69
CA ALA A 287 4.35 6.45 30.14
C ALA A 287 3.15 6.41 29.16
N LEU A 288 3.40 6.02 27.91
CA LEU A 288 2.39 5.93 26.85
C LEU A 288 1.93 4.50 26.55
N ALA A 289 2.30 3.52 27.38
CA ALA A 289 1.96 2.11 27.17
C ALA A 289 0.45 1.88 26.98
N GLN A 290 -0.38 2.52 27.81
CA GLN A 290 -1.84 2.42 27.71
C GLN A 290 -2.39 3.07 26.42
N TYR A 291 -1.85 4.23 26.01
CA TYR A 291 -2.23 4.89 24.76
C TYR A 291 -1.98 3.97 23.56
N TRP A 292 -0.81 3.31 23.54
CA TRP A 292 -0.45 2.36 22.49
C TRP A 292 -1.28 1.09 22.54
N ALA A 293 -1.56 0.54 23.72
CA ALA A 293 -2.46 -0.60 23.89
C ALA A 293 -3.87 -0.30 23.36
N ASP A 294 -4.44 0.86 23.69
CA ASP A 294 -5.77 1.28 23.20
C ASP A 294 -5.78 1.56 21.70
N ARG A 295 -4.69 2.09 21.16
CA ARG A 295 -4.53 2.27 19.71
C ARG A 295 -4.45 0.92 19.00
N ARG A 296 -3.67 -0.04 19.52
CA ARG A 296 -3.61 -1.43 19.02
C ARG A 296 -4.99 -2.09 19.06
N ARG A 297 -5.70 -2.01 20.19
CA ARG A 297 -7.08 -2.52 20.35
C ARG A 297 -8.06 -1.93 19.34
N ARG A 298 -7.96 -0.63 19.05
CA ARG A 298 -8.83 0.03 18.05
C ARG A 298 -8.49 -0.41 16.63
N HIS A 299 -7.22 -0.64 16.32
CA HIS A 299 -6.77 -1.15 15.03
C HIS A 299 -7.13 -2.62 14.82
N SER A 300 -7.02 -3.47 15.85
CA SER A 300 -7.38 -4.89 15.76
C SER A 300 -8.90 -5.11 15.62
N ARG A 301 -9.73 -4.21 16.19
CA ARG A 301 -11.19 -4.17 15.93
C ARG A 301 -11.54 -3.79 14.49
N GLN A 302 -10.64 -3.14 13.76
CA GLN A 302 -10.74 -2.92 12.31
C GLN A 302 -10.10 -4.11 11.58
N HIS A 303 -10.65 -5.30 11.80
CA HIS A 303 -10.14 -6.55 11.23
C HIS A 303 -9.84 -6.45 9.72
N PRO A 304 -8.87 -7.25 9.21
CA PRO A 304 -8.75 -7.49 7.78
C PRO A 304 -10.13 -7.86 7.22
N PRO A 305 -10.46 -7.54 5.96
CA PRO A 305 -11.73 -7.89 5.36
C PRO A 305 -11.77 -9.40 5.08
N LEU A 306 -11.72 -10.22 6.13
CA LEU A 306 -12.09 -11.62 6.08
C LEU A 306 -13.58 -11.66 5.80
N ALA A 307 -13.99 -12.51 4.86
CA ALA A 307 -15.40 -12.74 4.63
C ALA A 307 -16.06 -13.15 5.97
N PRO A 308 -17.32 -12.75 6.25
CA PRO A 308 -17.99 -13.11 7.51
C PRO A 308 -17.96 -14.62 7.81
N THR A 309 -17.94 -15.44 6.77
CA THR A 309 -17.76 -16.90 6.82
C THR A 309 -16.37 -17.30 7.32
N THR A 310 -15.31 -16.76 6.73
CA THR A 310 -13.91 -16.98 7.17
C THR A 310 -13.69 -16.52 8.60
N GLY A 311 -14.23 -15.36 8.99
CA GLY A 311 -14.14 -14.87 10.37
C GLY A 311 -14.90 -15.75 11.38
N ARG A 312 -16.02 -16.35 10.96
CA ARG A 312 -16.78 -17.31 11.79
C ARG A 312 -16.04 -18.63 11.93
N ALA A 313 -15.47 -19.15 10.85
CA ALA A 313 -14.66 -20.38 10.86
C ALA A 313 -13.40 -20.22 11.72
N LEU A 314 -12.71 -19.09 11.60
CA LEU A 314 -11.53 -18.77 12.41
C LEU A 314 -11.88 -18.73 13.91
N ARG A 315 -12.99 -18.08 14.29
CA ARG A 315 -13.47 -18.08 15.69
C ARG A 315 -13.87 -19.46 16.18
N ALA A 316 -14.58 -20.24 15.34
CA ALA A 316 -14.98 -21.60 15.67
C ALA A 316 -13.77 -22.52 15.89
N GLN A 317 -12.69 -22.31 15.13
CA GLN A 317 -11.43 -23.06 15.23
C GLN A 317 -10.42 -22.45 16.20
N ARG A 318 -10.80 -21.39 16.94
CA ARG A 318 -9.91 -20.66 17.86
C ARG A 318 -8.59 -20.21 17.21
N GLY A 319 -8.64 -19.87 15.91
CA GLY A 319 -7.47 -19.43 15.15
C GLY A 319 -6.49 -20.54 14.78
N ARG A 320 -6.76 -21.82 15.09
CA ARG A 320 -5.82 -22.93 14.90
C ARG A 320 -6.20 -23.86 13.76
N CYS A 321 -5.18 -24.40 13.11
CA CYS A 321 -5.30 -25.36 12.04
C CYS A 321 -5.69 -26.71 12.65
N PRO A 322 -6.79 -27.33 12.21
CA PRO A 322 -7.24 -28.61 12.76
C PRO A 322 -6.32 -29.78 12.38
N LEU A 323 -5.38 -29.58 11.44
CA LEU A 323 -4.46 -30.63 10.98
C LEU A 323 -3.13 -30.63 11.73
N CYS A 324 -2.49 -29.45 11.89
CA CYS A 324 -1.20 -29.36 12.59
C CYS A 324 -1.31 -28.75 14.00
N GLY A 325 -2.42 -28.14 14.36
CA GLY A 325 -2.60 -27.45 15.66
C GLY A 325 -1.97 -26.05 15.75
N ASP A 326 -1.20 -25.64 14.73
CA ASP A 326 -0.58 -24.31 14.65
C ASP A 326 -1.58 -23.23 14.24
N ASP A 327 -1.27 -21.97 14.51
CA ASP A 327 -2.14 -20.85 14.20
C ASP A 327 -2.31 -20.65 12.67
N LEU A 328 -3.57 -20.56 12.22
CA LEU A 328 -3.98 -20.38 10.81
C LEU A 328 -3.66 -19.00 10.27
N LEU A 329 -3.71 -18.02 11.16
CA LEU A 329 -3.21 -16.69 10.92
C LEU A 329 -2.06 -16.54 11.91
N TYR A 330 -0.86 -16.31 11.40
CA TYR A 330 0.23 -15.84 12.24
C TYR A 330 -0.24 -14.57 12.94
N ASP A 331 -0.16 -14.60 14.27
CA ASP A 331 -0.80 -13.69 15.20
C ASP A 331 -0.89 -12.25 14.68
N ASP A 332 -2.12 -11.72 14.63
CA ASP A 332 -2.41 -10.32 14.33
C ASP A 332 -1.90 -9.39 15.45
N GLN A 333 -1.27 -9.91 16.51
CA GLN A 333 -0.56 -9.12 17.51
C GLN A 333 0.96 -9.08 17.24
N PRO A 334 1.53 -7.90 16.91
CA PRO A 334 2.97 -7.76 16.91
C PRO A 334 3.52 -7.99 18.33
N PRO A 335 4.75 -8.53 18.47
CA PRO A 335 5.30 -8.87 19.77
C PRO A 335 5.44 -7.64 20.68
N ASP A 336 5.06 -7.79 21.94
CA ASP A 336 5.07 -6.69 22.93
C ASP A 336 6.43 -6.56 23.66
N SER A 337 7.45 -7.37 23.32
CA SER A 337 8.80 -7.26 23.91
C SER A 337 9.94 -7.66 22.96
N PRO A 338 11.19 -7.16 23.17
CA PRO A 338 12.33 -7.44 22.29
C PRO A 338 12.69 -8.93 22.12
N SER A 339 12.51 -9.76 23.15
CA SER A 339 12.74 -11.21 23.08
C SER A 339 11.67 -11.94 22.27
N GLN A 340 10.43 -11.45 22.29
CA GLN A 340 9.37 -11.95 21.42
C GLN A 340 9.58 -11.50 19.96
N TRP A 341 10.26 -10.37 19.72
CA TRP A 341 10.68 -9.96 18.38
C TRP A 341 11.70 -10.91 17.74
N GLU A 342 12.70 -11.39 18.48
CA GLU A 342 13.65 -12.39 17.96
C GLU A 342 12.97 -13.71 17.58
N THR A 343 12.02 -14.14 18.41
CA THR A 343 11.19 -15.33 18.16
C THR A 343 10.30 -15.12 16.92
N TRP A 344 9.65 -13.96 16.83
CA TRP A 344 8.82 -13.59 15.69
C TRP A 344 9.59 -13.50 14.37
N PHE A 345 10.80 -12.94 14.35
CA PHE A 345 11.64 -12.91 13.13
C PHE A 345 12.13 -14.29 12.70
N ARG A 346 12.45 -15.17 13.65
CA ARG A 346 12.81 -16.56 13.37
C ARG A 346 11.63 -17.33 12.76
N ASP A 347 10.44 -17.13 13.29
CA ASP A 347 9.25 -17.90 12.94
C ASP A 347 8.52 -17.34 11.69
N ALA A 348 8.53 -16.01 11.50
CA ALA A 348 7.96 -15.33 10.33
C ALA A 348 8.67 -15.71 9.01
N ARG A 349 9.95 -16.08 9.08
CA ARG A 349 10.74 -16.51 7.91
C ARG A 349 10.30 -17.89 7.40
N THR A 350 9.81 -18.75 8.29
CA THR A 350 9.22 -20.06 7.97
C THR A 350 7.77 -19.91 7.48
N ALA A 351 7.07 -18.88 7.97
CA ALA A 351 5.66 -18.59 7.74
C ALA A 351 5.28 -17.93 6.41
N THR A 352 6.25 -17.40 5.65
CA THR A 352 5.97 -16.48 4.52
C THR A 352 5.34 -17.17 3.30
N VAL A 353 5.01 -18.48 3.37
CA VAL A 353 4.64 -19.25 2.17
C VAL A 353 3.16 -19.69 2.10
N TYR A 354 2.34 -19.69 3.17
CA TYR A 354 1.07 -20.44 3.11
C TYR A 354 -0.23 -19.65 3.27
N THR A 355 -0.99 -19.69 2.17
CA THR A 355 -2.41 -19.33 2.05
C THR A 355 -3.28 -20.30 2.87
N THR A 356 -4.48 -19.90 3.32
CA THR A 356 -5.45 -20.81 3.95
C THR A 356 -6.42 -21.37 2.92
N VAL A 357 -6.74 -22.67 2.98
CA VAL A 357 -7.76 -23.33 2.15
C VAL A 357 -8.96 -23.69 3.01
N THR A 358 -10.16 -23.62 2.44
CA THR A 358 -11.40 -24.02 3.12
C THR A 358 -11.79 -25.43 2.69
N VAL A 359 -11.99 -26.36 3.63
CA VAL A 359 -12.38 -27.75 3.36
C VAL A 359 -13.73 -28.11 3.99
N PRO A 360 -14.54 -28.98 3.35
CA PRO A 360 -15.74 -29.58 3.96
C PRO A 360 -15.39 -30.45 5.18
N GLY A 361 -16.34 -30.62 6.10
CA GLY A 361 -16.18 -31.52 7.25
C GLY A 361 -16.23 -32.99 6.82
N ALA A 362 -15.41 -33.84 7.43
CA ALA A 362 -15.32 -35.27 7.10
C ALA A 362 -16.51 -36.12 7.61
N ASP A 363 -17.44 -35.52 8.34
CA ASP A 363 -18.49 -36.23 9.05
C ASP A 363 -19.80 -36.08 8.24
N GLY A 364 -20.24 -37.15 7.58
CA GLY A 364 -21.38 -37.18 6.63
C GLY A 364 -22.78 -36.90 7.22
N HIS A 365 -22.87 -36.02 8.23
CA HIS A 365 -24.12 -35.48 8.76
C HIS A 365 -24.29 -34.00 8.41
N ALA A 366 -25.54 -33.55 8.40
CA ALA A 366 -26.09 -32.33 7.78
C ALA A 366 -25.62 -30.97 8.37
N ASP A 367 -24.34 -30.84 8.73
CA ASP A 367 -23.73 -29.60 9.17
C ASP A 367 -22.38 -29.42 8.46
N ASP A 368 -22.46 -29.04 7.19
CA ASP A 368 -21.33 -28.85 6.26
C ASP A 368 -20.52 -27.57 6.62
N ARG A 369 -19.94 -27.57 7.83
CA ARG A 369 -19.14 -26.46 8.34
C ARG A 369 -17.76 -26.49 7.71
N HIS A 370 -17.57 -25.52 6.84
CA HIS A 370 -16.31 -25.19 6.20
C HIS A 370 -15.20 -24.92 7.24
N ARG A 371 -14.09 -25.67 7.16
CA ARG A 371 -12.92 -25.53 8.06
C ARG A 371 -11.73 -24.90 7.33
N LEU A 372 -10.97 -24.05 8.00
CA LEU A 372 -9.74 -23.43 7.50
C LEU A 372 -8.52 -24.30 7.83
N VAL A 373 -7.66 -24.57 6.85
CA VAL A 373 -6.40 -25.33 7.00
C VAL A 373 -5.25 -24.61 6.29
N HIS A 374 -3.99 -24.80 6.71
CA HIS A 374 -2.84 -24.32 5.94
C HIS A 374 -2.76 -25.03 4.59
N THR A 375 -2.30 -24.32 3.54
CA THR A 375 -2.12 -24.93 2.20
C THR A 375 -1.23 -26.18 2.26
N ASP A 376 -0.18 -26.16 3.08
CA ASP A 376 0.71 -27.31 3.21
C ASP A 376 0.10 -28.46 3.99
N CYS A 377 -0.64 -28.16 5.07
CA CYS A 377 -1.38 -29.21 5.79
C CYS A 377 -2.41 -29.90 4.89
N HIS A 378 -3.05 -29.13 4.00
CA HIS A 378 -3.96 -29.67 3.00
C HIS A 378 -3.25 -30.58 1.98
N ARG A 379 -2.03 -30.24 1.54
CA ARG A 379 -1.26 -31.05 0.59
C ARG A 379 -0.77 -32.37 1.16
N HIS A 380 -0.51 -32.44 2.47
CA HIS A 380 0.07 -33.61 3.14
C HIS A 380 -0.96 -34.53 3.81
N GLN A 381 -2.26 -34.33 3.56
CA GLN A 381 -3.30 -35.22 4.10
C GLN A 381 -3.26 -36.60 3.41
N PRO A 382 -3.20 -37.72 4.16
CA PRO A 382 -3.39 -39.05 3.60
C PRO A 382 -4.87 -39.18 3.18
N GLY A 383 -5.14 -38.99 1.88
CA GLY A 383 -6.48 -39.01 1.30
C GLY A 383 -6.78 -37.89 0.28
N ALA A 384 -5.94 -36.86 0.20
CA ALA A 384 -6.12 -35.79 -0.80
C ALA A 384 -5.74 -36.23 -2.24
N ALA A 385 -5.13 -37.40 -2.40
CA ALA A 385 -4.81 -38.01 -3.68
C ALA A 385 -6.02 -38.70 -4.38
N THR A 386 -7.20 -38.73 -3.75
CA THR A 386 -8.39 -39.41 -4.29
C THR A 386 -9.66 -38.55 -4.28
N ALA A 387 -9.53 -37.25 -4.51
CA ALA A 387 -10.61 -36.45 -5.10
C ALA A 387 -10.14 -36.03 -6.49
N GLY A 388 -10.50 -36.84 -7.48
CA GLY A 388 -9.94 -36.85 -8.82
C GLY A 388 -9.97 -35.50 -9.53
N THR A 389 -8.88 -35.25 -10.27
CA THR A 389 -8.97 -35.16 -11.72
C THR A 389 -10.17 -35.95 -12.27
N ASP A 390 -11.28 -35.25 -12.50
CA ASP A 390 -12.17 -35.55 -13.62
C ASP A 390 -11.72 -34.65 -14.76
N MET A 391 -10.78 -35.22 -15.51
CA MET A 391 -10.44 -34.84 -16.86
C MET A 391 -11.00 -35.96 -17.72
N ASP A 392 -12.20 -35.78 -18.26
CA ASP A 392 -12.63 -36.37 -19.52
C ASP A 392 -13.80 -35.59 -20.14
N LEU A 393 -13.49 -35.01 -21.31
CA LEU A 393 -14.32 -34.35 -22.35
C LEU A 393 -14.95 -32.97 -22.09
#